data_AF-A0A6P1V6T6-F1
#
_entry.id   AF-A0A6P1V6T6-F1
#
_cell.length_a   1.000
_cell.length_b   1.000
_cell.length_c   1.000
_cell.angle_alpha   90.00
_cell.angle_beta   90.00
_cell.angle_gamma   90.00
#
_symmetry.space_group_name_H-M   'P 1'
#
loop_
_entity.id
_entity.type
_entity.pdbx_description
1 polymer ?
#
loop_
_entity_poly.entity_id
_entity_poly.type
_entity_poly.pdbx_seq_one_letter_code
_entity_poly.pdbx_strand_id
1 'polypeptide(L)'
;MILNNVYSVTLLSMLAISMLAFIVLFGIFIYKDLGGVKFGRDSFLFFDYVFFCSNWRANASALSIFGVFVFGCGLNYVQNINSANILIDLIWLIGIILFFIHCRFLSNVEYEHKKGIAFAKELFLNIKINPRLILLWGARILFSVLIAYRFYR
;
A
#
# COMPACT_ATOMS: atom_id res chain seq x y z
N MET A 1 -26.01 10.60 18.05
CA MET A 1 -24.66 10.87 18.61
C MET A 1 -23.94 9.60 19.07
N ILE A 2 -24.59 8.70 19.83
CA ILE A 2 -23.99 7.42 20.31
C ILE A 2 -23.57 6.47 19.17
N LEU A 3 -24.41 6.35 18.13
CA LEU A 3 -24.13 5.44 16.99
C LEU A 3 -22.84 5.82 16.23
N ASN A 4 -22.60 7.11 16.01
CA ASN A 4 -21.39 7.61 15.36
C ASN A 4 -20.12 7.33 16.18
N ASN A 5 -20.28 7.27 17.51
CA ASN A 5 -19.18 6.99 18.44
C ASN A 5 -18.80 5.50 18.40
N VAL A 6 -19.79 4.60 18.32
CA VAL A 6 -19.55 3.15 18.19
C VAL A 6 -18.84 2.82 16.85
N TYR A 7 -19.28 3.43 15.74
CA TYR A 7 -18.60 3.27 14.45
C TYR A 7 -17.17 3.83 14.46
N SER A 8 -16.97 5.00 15.05
CA SER A 8 -15.62 5.57 15.21
C SER A 8 -14.69 4.65 16.01
N VAL A 9 -15.15 4.13 17.15
CA VAL A 9 -14.35 3.26 18.02
C VAL A 9 -14.03 1.93 17.35
N THR A 10 -14.98 1.34 16.63
CA THR A 10 -14.78 0.07 15.89
C THR A 10 -13.82 0.24 14.72
N LEU A 11 -13.93 1.32 13.95
CA LEU A 11 -12.98 1.61 12.87
C LEU A 11 -11.58 1.89 13.42
N LEU A 12 -11.47 2.58 14.56
CA LEU A 12 -10.20 2.86 15.23
C LEU A 12 -9.54 1.59 15.73
N SER A 13 -10.30 0.67 16.34
CA SER A 13 -9.75 -0.60 16.80
C SER A 13 -9.29 -1.48 15.63
N MET A 14 -10.05 -1.55 14.54
CA MET A 14 -9.68 -2.29 13.34
C MET A 14 -8.44 -1.70 12.64
N LEU A 15 -8.32 -0.37 12.61
CA LEU A 15 -7.12 0.32 12.14
C LEU A 15 -5.91 -0.07 13.01
N ALA A 16 -6.04 0.01 14.33
CA ALA A 16 -4.96 -0.33 15.27
C ALA A 16 -4.54 -1.80 15.12
N ILE A 17 -5.48 -2.73 14.99
CA ILE A 17 -5.19 -4.15 14.75
C ILE A 17 -4.45 -4.34 13.42
N SER A 18 -4.85 -3.63 12.37
CA SER A 18 -4.20 -3.71 11.05
C SER A 18 -2.76 -3.16 11.11
N MET A 19 -2.55 -2.05 11.81
CA MET A 19 -1.20 -1.49 12.05
C MET A 19 -0.33 -2.43 12.87
N LEU A 20 -0.86 -3.02 13.94
CA LEU A 20 -0.14 -4.01 14.75
C LEU A 20 0.24 -5.25 13.94
N ALA A 21 -0.70 -5.78 13.15
CA ALA A 21 -0.44 -6.91 12.27
C ALA A 21 0.66 -6.58 11.25
N PHE A 22 0.63 -5.38 10.66
CA PHE A 22 1.69 -4.89 9.77
C PHE A 22 3.06 -4.84 10.47
N ILE A 23 3.14 -4.24 11.67
CA ILE A 23 4.39 -4.13 12.43
C ILE A 23 4.94 -5.51 12.79
N VAL A 24 4.09 -6.43 13.26
CA VAL A 24 4.51 -7.79 13.62
C VAL A 24 5.03 -8.54 12.39
N LEU A 25 4.34 -8.46 11.25
CA LEU A 25 4.77 -9.12 10.02
C LEU A 25 6.05 -8.51 9.46
N PHE A 26 6.22 -7.19 9.58
CA PHE A 26 7.47 -6.51 9.23
C PHE A 26 8.64 -6.98 10.10
N GLY A 27 8.43 -7.09 11.42
CA GLY A 27 9.42 -7.64 12.33
C GLY A 27 9.78 -9.09 12.00
N ILE A 28 8.78 -9.93 11.73
CA ILE A 28 9.01 -11.33 11.31
C ILE A 28 9.85 -11.38 10.03
N PHE A 29 9.56 -10.53 9.05
CA PHE A 29 10.32 -10.45 7.81
C PHE A 29 11.80 -10.06 8.06
N ILE A 30 12.05 -9.05 8.89
CA ILE A 30 13.42 -8.63 9.21
C ILE A 30 14.22 -9.76 9.89
N TYR A 31 13.65 -10.37 10.92
CA TYR A 31 14.40 -11.35 11.71
C TYR A 31 14.48 -12.72 11.04
N LYS A 32 13.43 -13.17 10.34
CA LYS A 32 13.41 -14.51 9.72
C LYS A 32 13.93 -14.52 8.29
N ASP A 33 13.62 -13.50 7.48
CA ASP A 33 13.91 -13.53 6.05
C ASP A 33 15.16 -12.71 5.68
N LEU A 34 15.46 -11.63 6.42
CA LEU A 34 16.64 -10.77 6.20
C LEU A 34 17.84 -11.10 7.12
N GLY A 35 17.61 -11.86 8.20
CA GLY A 35 18.66 -12.28 9.14
C GLY A 35 19.19 -11.16 10.04
N GLY A 36 18.45 -10.06 10.21
CA GLY A 36 18.82 -8.94 11.09
C GLY A 36 18.54 -7.56 10.48
N VAL A 37 18.64 -6.52 11.32
CA VAL A 37 18.20 -5.16 10.98
C VAL A 37 19.27 -4.38 10.20
N LYS A 38 18.88 -3.82 9.05
CA LYS A 38 19.58 -2.80 8.27
C LYS A 38 18.62 -1.66 7.97
N PHE A 39 18.66 -0.64 8.83
CA PHE A 39 17.71 0.48 8.80
C PHE A 39 17.58 1.14 7.40
N GLY A 40 16.34 1.42 7.02
CA GLY A 40 15.98 2.09 5.77
C GLY A 40 15.81 1.15 4.57
N ARG A 41 16.84 0.36 4.23
CA ARG A 41 16.78 -0.57 3.08
C ARG A 41 15.75 -1.68 3.31
N ASP A 42 15.62 -2.15 4.54
CA ASP A 42 14.71 -3.25 4.87
C ASP A 42 13.24 -2.90 4.70
N SER A 43 12.86 -1.64 4.92
CA SER A 43 11.50 -1.17 4.68
C SER A 43 11.15 -1.24 3.18
N PHE A 44 12.08 -0.85 2.31
CA PHE A 44 11.88 -0.95 0.86
C PHE A 44 11.87 -2.40 0.38
N LEU A 45 12.75 -3.24 0.93
CA LEU A 45 12.74 -4.68 0.65
C LEU A 45 11.45 -5.35 1.14
N PHE A 46 10.86 -4.87 2.22
CA PHE A 46 9.57 -5.37 2.68
C PHE A 46 8.45 -5.00 1.72
N PHE A 47 8.46 -3.80 1.15
CA PHE A 47 7.50 -3.47 0.09
C PHE A 47 7.71 -4.33 -1.15
N ASP A 48 8.95 -4.56 -1.58
CA ASP A 48 9.23 -5.52 -2.66
C ASP A 48 8.69 -6.91 -2.34
N TYR A 49 8.88 -7.38 -1.11
CA TYR A 49 8.36 -8.65 -0.64
C TYR A 49 6.83 -8.69 -0.71
N VAL A 50 6.15 -7.64 -0.25
CA VAL A 50 4.69 -7.54 -0.29
C VAL A 50 4.15 -7.50 -1.72
N PHE A 51 4.79 -6.74 -2.61
CA PHE A 51 4.32 -6.53 -3.98
C PHE A 51 4.59 -7.71 -4.91
N PHE A 52 5.75 -8.36 -4.80
CA PHE A 52 6.22 -9.36 -5.76
C PHE A 52 6.24 -10.79 -5.23
N CYS A 53 6.16 -11.02 -3.90
CA CYS A 53 6.15 -12.38 -3.34
C CYS A 53 4.72 -12.90 -3.15
N SER A 54 4.46 -14.14 -3.59
CA SER A 54 3.15 -14.82 -3.50
C SER A 54 2.89 -15.57 -2.18
N ASN A 55 3.87 -15.60 -1.26
CA ASN A 55 3.80 -16.36 -0.02
C ASN A 55 2.67 -15.91 0.93
N TRP A 56 2.22 -16.81 1.82
CA TRP A 56 1.13 -16.51 2.77
C TRP A 56 1.44 -15.32 3.68
N ARG A 57 2.71 -15.15 4.11
CA ARG A 57 3.14 -13.99 4.92
C ARG A 57 3.08 -12.70 4.13
N ALA A 58 3.52 -12.71 2.87
CA ALA A 58 3.41 -11.56 1.97
C ALA A 58 1.95 -11.17 1.72
N ASN A 59 1.07 -12.16 1.52
CA ASN A 59 -0.38 -11.94 1.43
C ASN A 59 -0.97 -11.33 2.70
N ALA A 60 -0.59 -11.86 3.88
CA ALA A 60 -1.04 -11.33 5.16
C ALA A 60 -0.56 -9.89 5.38
N SER A 61 0.67 -9.57 4.98
CA SER A 61 1.22 -8.22 5.02
C SER A 61 0.52 -7.27 4.04
N ALA A 62 0.20 -7.74 2.84
CA ALA A 62 -0.60 -6.96 1.90
C ALA A 62 -1.98 -6.64 2.50
N LEU A 63 -2.63 -7.65 3.08
CA LEU A 63 -3.95 -7.50 3.69
C LEU A 63 -3.94 -6.52 4.86
N SER A 64 -2.89 -6.54 5.70
CA SER A 64 -2.77 -5.59 6.82
C SER A 64 -2.58 -4.16 6.31
N ILE A 65 -1.79 -3.93 5.26
CA ILE A 65 -1.66 -2.63 4.59
C ILE A 65 -3.00 -2.15 4.02
N PHE A 66 -3.72 -3.03 3.32
CA PHE A 66 -5.06 -2.72 2.82
C PHE A 66 -6.03 -2.37 3.94
N GLY A 67 -5.99 -3.11 5.05
CA GLY A 67 -6.77 -2.80 6.25
C GLY A 67 -6.47 -1.40 6.79
N VAL A 68 -5.18 -1.04 6.91
CA VAL A 68 -4.78 0.31 7.34
C VAL A 68 -5.39 1.39 6.45
N PHE A 69 -5.37 1.20 5.13
CA PHE A 69 -5.96 2.17 4.21
C PHE A 69 -7.48 2.23 4.29
N VAL A 70 -8.16 1.10 4.25
CA VAL A 70 -9.63 1.05 4.26
C VAL A 70 -10.19 1.61 5.57
N PHE A 71 -9.66 1.18 6.72
CA PHE A 71 -10.13 1.68 8.02
C PHE A 71 -9.71 3.13 8.27
N GLY A 72 -8.54 3.55 7.78
CA GLY A 72 -8.11 4.95 7.81
C GLY A 72 -9.06 5.87 7.02
N CYS A 73 -9.42 5.47 5.80
CA CYS A 73 -10.41 6.20 4.99
C CYS A 73 -11.78 6.22 5.68
N GLY A 74 -12.21 5.09 6.26
CA GLY A 74 -13.46 5.00 7.01
C GLY A 74 -13.50 5.94 8.22
N LEU A 75 -12.42 6.02 9.00
CA LEU A 75 -12.32 6.97 10.10
C LEU A 75 -12.38 8.42 9.63
N ASN A 76 -11.64 8.73 8.56
CA ASN A 76 -11.63 10.08 8.01
C ASN A 76 -13.02 10.47 7.51
N TYR A 77 -13.76 9.55 6.89
CA TYR A 77 -15.15 9.73 6.49
C TYR A 77 -16.08 10.05 7.67
N VAL A 78 -15.92 9.33 8.79
CA VAL A 78 -16.75 9.51 9.98
C VAL A 78 -16.42 10.82 10.73
N GLN A 79 -15.16 11.25 10.70
CA GLN A 79 -14.66 12.45 11.41
C GLN A 79 -14.76 13.73 10.58
N ASN A 80 -14.54 13.66 9.26
CA ASN A 80 -14.51 14.80 8.35
C ASN A 80 -15.48 14.58 7.18
N ILE A 81 -16.53 15.40 7.11
CA ILE A 81 -17.56 15.34 6.04
C ILE A 81 -17.07 16.02 4.74
N ASN A 82 -15.81 16.47 4.66
CA ASN A 82 -15.32 17.15 3.46
C ASN A 82 -15.22 16.16 2.28
N SER A 83 -16.18 16.26 1.36
CA SER A 83 -16.31 15.39 0.19
C SER A 83 -15.07 15.40 -0.70
N ALA A 84 -14.33 16.51 -0.76
CA ALA A 84 -13.08 16.60 -1.51
C ALA A 84 -11.99 15.69 -0.91
N ASN A 85 -11.89 15.61 0.42
CA ASN A 85 -10.90 14.75 1.09
C ASN A 85 -11.20 13.27 0.85
N ILE A 86 -12.47 12.88 0.92
CA ILE A 86 -12.92 11.50 0.70
C ILE A 86 -12.61 11.07 -0.74
N LEU A 87 -12.82 11.95 -1.72
CA LEU A 87 -12.56 11.64 -3.13
C LEU A 87 -11.06 11.41 -3.40
N ILE A 88 -10.18 12.18 -2.76
CA ILE A 88 -8.73 12.01 -2.85
C ILE A 88 -8.29 10.68 -2.20
N ASP A 89 -8.83 10.37 -1.03
CA ASP A 89 -8.54 9.12 -0.32
C ASP A 89 -8.94 7.91 -1.18
N LEU A 90 -10.09 7.98 -1.87
CA LEU A 90 -10.52 6.96 -2.82
C LEU A 90 -9.63 6.85 -4.06
N ILE A 91 -9.25 7.98 -4.68
CA ILE A 91 -8.29 8.01 -5.79
C ILE A 91 -6.99 7.32 -5.40
N TRP A 92 -6.52 7.59 -4.18
CA TRP A 92 -5.30 6.99 -3.66
C TRP A 92 -5.42 5.49 -3.45
N LEU A 93 -6.51 5.04 -2.84
CA LEU A 93 -6.81 3.63 -2.63
C LEU A 93 -6.88 2.87 -3.96
N ILE A 94 -7.55 3.42 -4.96
CA ILE A 94 -7.62 2.83 -6.30
C ILE A 94 -6.24 2.76 -6.94
N GLY A 95 -5.42 3.81 -6.83
CA GLY A 95 -4.05 3.82 -7.35
C GLY A 95 -3.18 2.72 -6.73
N ILE A 96 -3.27 2.53 -5.41
CA ILE A 96 -2.56 1.46 -4.69
C ILE A 96 -3.05 0.08 -5.14
N ILE A 97 -4.36 -0.13 -5.27
CA ILE A 97 -4.92 -1.42 -5.71
C ILE A 97 -4.44 -1.76 -7.13
N LEU A 98 -4.51 -0.80 -8.05
CA LEU A 98 -4.06 -0.98 -9.44
C LEU A 98 -2.57 -1.33 -9.49
N PHE A 99 -1.75 -0.61 -8.71
CA PHE A 99 -0.32 -0.89 -8.62
C PHE A 99 -0.05 -2.28 -8.02
N PHE A 100 -0.75 -2.64 -6.94
CA PHE A 100 -0.60 -3.94 -6.30
C PHE A 100 -0.96 -5.10 -7.24
N ILE A 101 -2.10 -5.01 -7.93
CA ILE A 101 -2.52 -6.01 -8.92
C ILE A 101 -1.48 -6.12 -10.04
N HIS A 102 -0.97 -4.98 -10.50
CA HIS A 102 0.08 -4.98 -11.52
C HIS A 102 1.33 -5.73 -11.03
N CYS A 103 1.90 -5.34 -9.89
CA CYS A 103 3.11 -5.95 -9.35
C CYS A 103 2.96 -7.47 -9.16
N ARG A 104 1.79 -7.92 -8.70
CA ARG A 104 1.58 -9.31 -8.28
C ARG A 104 1.21 -10.26 -9.42
N PHE A 105 0.48 -9.80 -10.43
CA PHE A 105 -0.07 -10.66 -11.47
C PHE A 105 0.47 -10.38 -12.88
N LEU A 106 0.89 -9.14 -13.14
CA LEU A 106 1.23 -8.70 -14.50
C LEU A 106 2.71 -8.36 -14.64
N SER A 107 3.38 -8.01 -13.54
CA SER A 107 4.82 -7.86 -13.53
C SER A 107 5.46 -9.24 -13.61
N ASN A 108 6.42 -9.39 -14.51
CA ASN A 108 7.28 -10.57 -14.57
C ASN A 108 8.46 -10.43 -13.60
N VAL A 109 8.33 -9.57 -12.57
CA VAL A 109 9.39 -9.29 -11.62
C VAL A 109 9.22 -10.23 -10.44
N GLU A 110 10.21 -11.08 -10.22
CA GLU A 110 10.28 -11.92 -9.03
C GLU A 110 10.97 -11.19 -7.89
N TYR A 111 10.51 -11.43 -6.66
CA TYR A 111 11.17 -10.92 -5.48
C TYR A 111 12.57 -11.54 -5.33
N GLU A 112 13.60 -10.72 -5.46
CA GLU A 112 14.99 -11.11 -5.20
C GLU A 112 15.62 -10.20 -4.16
N HIS A 113 15.90 -10.74 -2.97
CA HIS A 113 16.50 -10.01 -1.84
C HIS A 113 17.83 -9.29 -2.20
N LYS A 114 18.58 -9.81 -3.20
CA LYS A 114 19.87 -9.25 -3.62
C LYS A 114 19.75 -8.15 -4.70
N LYS A 115 18.65 -8.08 -5.47
CA LYS A 115 18.51 -7.17 -6.62
C LYS A 115 17.83 -5.85 -6.25
N GLY A 116 18.55 -4.94 -5.57
CA GLY A 116 18.13 -3.55 -5.41
C GLY A 116 16.69 -3.38 -4.88
N ILE A 117 16.07 -2.23 -5.18
CA ILE A 117 14.65 -1.96 -4.87
C ILE A 117 13.86 -2.09 -6.17
N ALA A 118 13.05 -3.14 -6.31
CA ALA A 118 12.40 -3.51 -7.57
C ALA A 118 11.15 -2.66 -7.84
N PHE A 119 10.32 -2.41 -6.82
CA PHE A 119 9.04 -1.71 -6.96
C PHE A 119 9.26 -0.27 -7.42
N ALA A 120 10.32 0.40 -6.93
CA ALA A 120 10.64 1.77 -7.32
C ALA A 120 11.09 1.84 -8.79
N LYS A 121 11.88 0.85 -9.22
CA LYS A 121 12.26 0.73 -10.63
C LYS A 121 11.05 0.45 -11.52
N GLU A 122 10.14 -0.41 -11.08
CA GLU A 122 8.92 -0.70 -11.82
C GLU A 122 8.01 0.53 -11.90
N LEU A 123 7.85 1.24 -10.78
CA LEU A 123 7.00 2.43 -10.70
C LEU A 123 7.54 3.62 -11.50
N PHE A 124 8.86 3.86 -11.54
CA PHE A 124 9.41 5.07 -12.16
C PHE A 124 10.17 4.83 -13.48
N LEU A 125 10.85 3.69 -13.63
CA LEU A 125 11.78 3.46 -14.75
C LEU A 125 11.19 2.59 -15.86
N ASN A 126 10.17 1.77 -15.58
CA ASN A 126 9.53 0.97 -16.62
C ASN A 126 8.54 1.80 -17.46
N ILE A 127 9.05 2.55 -18.44
CA ILE A 127 8.28 3.48 -19.29
C ILE A 127 7.70 2.79 -20.54
N LYS A 128 7.88 1.48 -20.68
CA LYS A 128 7.37 0.75 -21.86
C LYS A 128 5.84 0.86 -21.94
N ILE A 129 5.32 0.99 -23.15
CA ILE A 129 3.88 0.95 -23.42
C ILE A 129 3.56 -0.46 -23.91
N ASN A 130 3.02 -1.28 -23.01
CA ASN A 130 2.61 -2.65 -23.27
C ASN A 130 1.24 -2.86 -22.60
N PRO A 131 0.30 -3.62 -23.20
CA PRO A 131 -0.99 -3.92 -22.57
C PRO A 131 -0.88 -4.44 -21.12
N ARG A 132 0.19 -5.17 -20.78
CA ARG A 132 0.43 -5.64 -19.40
C ARG A 132 0.70 -4.52 -18.39
N LEU A 133 1.17 -3.37 -18.88
CA LEU A 133 1.51 -2.18 -18.09
C LEU A 133 0.33 -1.19 -18.00
N ILE A 134 -0.84 -1.49 -18.57
CA ILE A 134 -2.01 -0.59 -18.52
C ILE A 134 -2.39 -0.26 -17.07
N LEU A 135 -2.40 -1.26 -16.18
CA LEU A 135 -2.70 -1.02 -14.75
C LEU A 135 -1.63 -0.15 -14.08
N LEU A 136 -0.35 -0.33 -14.45
CA LEU A 136 0.76 0.50 -13.95
C LEU A 136 0.61 1.95 -14.40
N TRP A 137 0.28 2.18 -15.67
CA TRP A 137 0.02 3.51 -16.21
C TRP A 137 -1.19 4.17 -15.53
N GLY A 138 -2.28 3.41 -15.32
CA GLY A 138 -3.43 3.88 -14.55
C GLY A 138 -3.04 4.32 -13.14
N ALA A 139 -2.27 3.50 -12.41
CA ALA A 139 -1.78 3.85 -11.08
C ALA A 139 -0.91 5.12 -11.09
N ARG A 140 0.02 5.27 -12.05
CA ARG A 140 0.88 6.46 -12.19
C ARG A 140 0.08 7.74 -12.41
N ILE A 141 -0.96 7.69 -13.26
CA ILE A 141 -1.82 8.84 -13.53
C ILE A 141 -2.53 9.26 -12.24
N LEU A 142 -3.11 8.31 -11.50
CA LEU A 142 -3.79 8.60 -10.23
C LEU A 142 -2.85 9.19 -9.18
N PHE A 143 -1.62 8.66 -9.06
CA PHE A 143 -0.61 9.24 -8.17
C PHE A 143 -0.19 10.64 -8.60
N SER A 144 -0.06 10.90 -9.90
CA SER A 144 0.28 12.23 -10.43
C SER A 144 -0.81 13.25 -10.16
N VAL A 145 -2.08 12.88 -10.36
CA VAL A 145 -3.25 13.71 -10.03
C VAL A 145 -3.25 14.07 -8.55
N LEU A 146 -2.96 13.10 -7.69
CA LEU A 146 -2.92 13.31 -6.24
C LEU A 146 -1.79 14.24 -5.80
N ILE A 147 -0.60 14.07 -6.36
CA ILE A 147 0.54 14.95 -6.11
C ILE A 147 0.19 16.37 -6.56
N ALA A 148 -0.33 16.55 -7.77
CA ALA A 148 -0.75 17.84 -8.28
C ALA A 148 -1.80 18.49 -7.36
N TYR A 149 -2.86 17.75 -7.01
CA TYR A 149 -3.90 18.26 -6.12
C TYR A 149 -3.33 18.76 -4.78
N ARG A 150 -2.36 18.04 -4.20
CA ARG A 150 -1.73 18.40 -2.93
C ARG A 150 -0.77 19.58 -3.03
N PHE A 151 -0.21 19.87 -4.19
CA PHE A 151 0.60 21.06 -4.44
C PHE A 151 -0.24 22.31 -4.68
N TYR A 152 -1.43 22.18 -5.27
CA TYR A 152 -2.30 23.31 -5.61
C TYR A 152 -3.25 23.74 -4.49
N ARG A 153 -3.32 23.00 -3.38
CA ARG A 153 -4.15 23.29 -2.20
C ARG A 153 -3.29 23.71 -1.02
#